data_AF-L9XFA4-F1
#
_entry.id   AF-L9XFA4-F1
#
_cell.length_a   1.000
_cell.length_b   1.000
_cell.length_c   1.000
_cell.angle_alpha   90.00
_cell.angle_beta   90.00
_cell.angle_gamma   90.00
#
_symmetry.space_group_name_H-M   'P 1'
#
loop_
_entity.id
_entity.type
_entity.pdbx_description
1 polymer ?
#
loop_
_entity_poly.entity_id
_entity_poly.type
_entity_poly.pdbx_seq_one_letter_code
_entity_poly.pdbx_strand_id
1 'polypeptide(L)' 'MTNPDGSVLGAIAIIGPKYRFTDERYTTELPEILTEYVDDLETEIRDSYLDDYR' A
#
# COMPACT_ATOMS: atom_id res chain seq x y z
N MET A 1 -2.64 -3.18 -3.24
CA MET A 1 -1.89 -4.45 -3.26
C MET A 1 -2.44 -5.36 -4.34
N THR A 2 -1.93 -5.15 -5.54
CA THR A 2 -2.22 -5.92 -6.74
C THR A 2 -0.99 -6.63 -7.27
N ASN A 3 -1.19 -7.83 -7.81
CA ASN A 3 -0.19 -8.52 -8.63
C ASN A 3 0.05 -7.74 -9.94
N PRO A 4 1.15 -8.04 -10.66
CA PRO A 4 1.38 -7.52 -12.00
C PRO A 4 0.28 -7.87 -13.02
N ASP A 5 -0.49 -8.93 -12.78
CA ASP A 5 -1.65 -9.33 -13.59
C ASP A 5 -2.95 -8.59 -13.23
N GLY A 6 -2.90 -7.66 -12.25
CA GLY A 6 -4.02 -6.88 -11.78
C GLY A 6 -4.93 -7.60 -10.77
N SER A 7 -4.63 -8.86 -10.41
CA SER A 7 -5.36 -9.56 -9.35
C SER A 7 -5.01 -8.99 -7.98
N VAL A 8 -5.96 -9.01 -7.04
CA VAL A 8 -5.72 -8.53 -5.67
C VAL A 8 -4.87 -9.53 -4.90
N LEU A 9 -3.69 -9.09 -4.46
CA LEU A 9 -2.77 -9.88 -3.61
C LEU A 9 -3.20 -9.87 -2.14
N GLY A 10 -3.78 -8.75 -1.69
CA GLY A 10 -4.13 -8.55 -0.29
C GLY A 10 -4.52 -7.13 0.02
N ALA A 11 -4.60 -6.82 1.32
CA ALA A 11 -4.93 -5.50 1.84
C ALA A 11 -4.00 -5.13 2.99
N ILE A 12 -3.58 -3.86 3.02
CA ILE A 12 -2.89 -3.24 4.15
C ILE A 12 -3.89 -2.29 4.81
N ALA A 13 -3.98 -2.36 6.14
CA ALA A 13 -4.87 -1.51 6.91
C ALA A 13 -4.12 -0.88 8.08
N ILE A 14 -4.37 0.41 8.31
CA ILE A 14 -3.96 1.11 9.53
C ILE A 14 -5.19 1.21 10.44
N ILE A 15 -5.06 0.70 11.66
CA ILE A 15 -6.13 0.70 12.66
C ILE A 15 -5.65 1.49 13.87
N GLY A 16 -6.49 2.40 14.35
CA GLY A 16 -6.14 3.23 15.49
C GLY A 16 -7.36 3.84 16.16
N PRO A 17 -7.17 4.40 17.36
CA PRO A 17 -8.25 4.99 18.10
C PRO A 17 -8.80 6.24 17.42
N LYS A 18 -10.13 6.37 17.36
CA LYS A 18 -10.85 7.47 16.69
C LYS A 18 -10.35 8.86 17.10
N TYR A 19 -9.95 9.06 18.36
CA TYR A 19 -9.45 10.35 18.86
C TYR A 19 -8.05 10.73 18.33
N ARG A 20 -7.30 9.80 17.74
CA ARG A 20 -6.01 10.08 17.06
C ARG A 20 -6.15 10.18 15.55
N PHE A 21 -7.24 9.65 15.00
CA PHE A 21 -7.53 9.61 13.57
C PHE A 21 -8.66 10.60 13.28
N THR A 22 -8.39 11.88 13.48
CA THR A 22 -9.34 12.95 13.21
C THR A 22 -8.91 13.74 11.99
N ASP A 23 -9.90 14.34 11.33
CA ASP A 23 -9.72 15.39 10.33
C ASP A 23 -8.75 14.99 9.19
N GLU A 24 -7.90 15.94 8.78
CA GLU A 24 -6.94 15.83 7.68
C GLU A 24 -5.98 14.65 7.84
N ARG A 25 -5.62 14.31 9.07
CA ARG A 25 -4.74 13.18 9.35
C ARG A 25 -5.37 11.85 8.94
N TYR A 26 -6.68 11.68 9.13
CA TYR A 26 -7.38 10.45 8.75
C TYR A 26 -7.84 10.45 7.30
N THR A 27 -8.31 11.59 6.78
CA THR A 27 -8.89 11.64 5.43
C THR A 27 -7.85 11.81 4.33
N THR A 28 -6.65 12.31 4.66
CA THR A 28 -5.66 12.72 3.68
C THR A 28 -4.28 12.14 4.00
N GLU A 29 -3.67 12.54 5.13
CA GLU A 29 -2.27 12.17 5.43
C GLU A 29 -2.06 10.65 5.52
N LEU A 30 -2.88 9.96 6.32
CA LEU A 30 -2.76 8.51 6.48
C LEU A 30 -3.04 7.75 5.17
N PRO A 31 -4.10 8.07 4.40
CA PRO A 31 -4.31 7.49 3.07
C PRO A 31 -3.16 7.75 2.07
N GLU A 32 -2.61 8.95 2.03
CA GLU A 32 -1.49 9.29 1.14
C GLU A 32 -0.26 8.46 1.47
N ILE A 33 0.12 8.41 2.76
CA ILE A 33 1.23 7.58 3.24
C ILE A 33 0.97 6.10 2.88
N LEU A 34 -0.23 5.58 3.15
CA LEU A 34 -0.58 4.20 2.82
C LEU A 34 -0.44 3.90 1.33
N THR A 35 -0.82 4.85 0.48
CA THR A 35 -0.76 4.71 -0.98
C THR A 35 0.69 4.66 -1.44
N GLU A 36 1.53 5.59 -0.97
CA GLU A 36 2.97 5.62 -1.29
C GLU A 36 3.67 4.32 -0.91
N TYR A 37 3.45 3.82 0.32
CA TYR A 37 4.03 2.56 0.76
C TYR A 37 3.53 1.34 -0.02
N VAL A 38 2.25 1.33 -0.44
CA VAL A 38 1.70 0.25 -1.25
C VAL A 38 2.32 0.26 -2.65
N ASP A 39 2.48 1.44 -3.26
CA ASP A 39 3.07 1.59 -4.59
C ASP A 39 4.55 1.15 -4.62
N ASP A 40 5.31 1.50 -3.58
CA ASP A 40 6.69 1.07 -3.41
C ASP A 40 6.78 -0.45 -3.26
N LEU A 41 5.94 -1.04 -2.40
CA LEU A 41 5.91 -2.49 -2.20
C LEU A 41 5.50 -3.25 -3.46
N GLU A 42 4.51 -2.75 -4.20
CA GLU A 42 4.10 -3.35 -5.49
C GLU A 42 5.23 -3.26 -6.53
N THR A 43 6.00 -2.17 -6.51
CA THR A 43 7.19 -2.02 -7.36
C THR A 43 8.28 -3.04 -7.00
N GLU A 44 8.59 -3.20 -5.71
CA GLU A 44 9.57 -4.20 -5.25
C GLU A 44 9.15 -5.63 -5.62
N ILE A 45 7.87 -5.96 -5.46
CA ILE A 45 7.32 -7.27 -5.85
C ILE A 45 7.49 -7.50 -7.35
N ARG A 46 7.17 -6.51 -8.17
CA ARG A 46 7.33 -6.58 -9.63
C ARG A 46 8.79 -6.78 -10.02
N ASP A 47 9.69 -6.00 -9.42
CA ASP A 47 11.11 -6.02 -9.77
C ASP A 47 11.76 -7.35 -9.35
N SER A 48 11.44 -7.86 -8.15
CA SER A 48 11.85 -9.20 -7.71
C SER A 48 11.33 -10.29 -8.65
N TYR A 49 10.08 -10.20 -9.10
CA TYR A 49 9.51 -11.17 -10.04
C TYR A 49 10.20 -11.11 -11.42
N LEU A 50 10.65 -9.94 -11.88
CA LEU A 50 11.36 -9.82 -13.15
C LEU A 50 12.81 -10.36 -13.07
N ASP A 51 13.48 -10.17 -11.93
CA ASP A 51 14.84 -10.65 -11.72
C ASP A 51 14.93 -12.19 -11.62
N ASP A 52 13.95 -12.84 -10.99
CA ASP A 52 13.90 -14.32 -10.88
C ASP A 52 13.66 -15.04 -12.22
N TYR A 53 13.11 -14.32 -13.22
CA TYR A 53 12.79 -14.87 -14.55
C TYR A 53 13.77 -14.43 -15.66
N ARG A 54 14.90 -13.83 -15.28
CA ARG A 54 15.97 -13.39 -16.18
C ARG A 54 17.15 -14.36 -16.22
#